data_AF-A0AAU1Z534-F1
#
_entry.id   AF-A0AAU1Z534-F1
#
_cell.length_a   1.000
_cell.length_b   1.000
_cell.length_c   1.000
_cell.angle_alpha   90.00
_cell.angle_beta   90.00
_cell.angle_gamma   90.00
#
_symmetry.space_group_name_H-M   'P 1'
#
loop_
_entity.id
_entity.type
_entity.pdbx_description
1 polymer ?
#
loop_
_entity_poly.entity_id
_entity_poly.type
_entity_poly.pdbx_seq_one_letter_code
_entity_poly.pdbx_strand_id
1 'polypeptide(L)'
;MLAAMNRKRSTSAVTTRGLTQTVPEVDLSDPAWGGLSGPTWSIELNIGSEDPVDSVMLHIRGSGDDVLTPVLRLADALRCKVLDCTEGDLITPGQTSGWHAFQQFRDRVIGASQ
;
A
#
# COMPACT_ATOMS: atom_id res chain seq x y z
N MET A 1 7.81 4.92 -1.90
CA MET A 1 6.88 5.66 -1.03
C MET A 1 6.49 4.76 0.12
N LEU A 2 6.51 5.28 1.33
CA LEU A 2 6.05 4.58 2.53
C LEU A 2 4.63 5.05 2.82
N ALA A 3 3.68 4.12 2.95
CA ALA A 3 2.31 4.46 3.27
C ALA A 3 1.73 3.53 4.34
N ALA A 4 0.91 4.06 5.23
CA ALA A 4 0.22 3.28 6.26
C ALA A 4 -1.27 3.18 5.96
N MET A 5 -1.84 1.99 6.08
CA MET A 5 -3.27 1.76 6.03
C MET A 5 -3.83 1.66 7.44
N ASN A 6 -4.54 2.70 7.87
CA ASN A 6 -5.10 2.81 9.22
C ASN A 6 -6.62 2.82 9.18
N ARG A 7 -7.26 2.13 10.12
CA ARG A 7 -8.72 2.24 10.29
C ARG A 7 -9.14 3.36 11.22
N LYS A 8 -10.30 3.95 10.92
CA LYS A 8 -11.09 4.71 11.90
C LYS A 8 -11.68 3.69 12.88
N ARG A 9 -11.34 3.80 14.17
CA ARG A 9 -11.82 2.99 15.31
C ARG A 9 -13.20 2.34 15.04
N SER A 10 -13.22 1.08 14.61
CA SER A 10 -14.43 0.25 14.48
C SER A 10 -14.04 -1.23 14.45
N THR A 11 -14.87 -2.04 15.10
CA THR A 11 -14.63 -3.32 15.81
C THR A 11 -14.27 -4.58 15.00
N SER A 12 -13.85 -4.50 13.73
CA SER A 12 -13.73 -5.71 12.89
C SER A 12 -12.36 -5.92 12.27
N ALA A 13 -11.34 -6.24 13.05
CA ALA A 13 -10.21 -7.09 12.66
C ALA A 13 -9.75 -7.17 11.18
N VAL A 14 -8.56 -6.67 10.78
CA VAL A 14 -7.98 -7.05 9.45
C VAL A 14 -7.42 -8.46 9.58
N THR A 15 -8.00 -9.40 8.83
CA THR A 15 -7.58 -10.80 8.81
C THR A 15 -7.03 -11.15 7.44
N THR A 16 -5.94 -11.93 7.40
CA THR A 16 -5.27 -12.40 6.18
C THR A 16 -6.25 -13.10 5.22
N ARG A 17 -7.23 -13.83 5.76
CA ARG A 17 -8.32 -14.46 5.00
C ARG A 17 -9.21 -13.46 4.26
N GLY A 18 -9.49 -12.30 4.86
CA GLY A 18 -10.29 -11.24 4.24
C GLY A 18 -9.55 -10.55 3.09
N LEU A 19 -8.23 -10.43 3.20
CA LEU A 19 -7.37 -9.91 2.14
C LEU A 19 -7.41 -10.79 0.89
N THR A 20 -7.20 -12.10 1.04
CA THR A 20 -7.20 -13.03 -0.10
C THR A 20 -8.53 -13.05 -0.87
N GLN A 21 -9.66 -12.88 -0.17
CA GLN A 21 -10.98 -12.86 -0.81
C GLN A 21 -11.23 -11.57 -1.61
N THR A 22 -10.63 -10.45 -1.20
CA THR A 22 -10.95 -9.14 -1.76
C THR A 22 -9.93 -8.67 -2.78
N VAL A 23 -8.67 -9.09 -2.62
CA VAL A 23 -7.58 -8.79 -3.56
C VAL A 23 -6.83 -10.10 -3.86
N PRO A 24 -7.36 -10.95 -4.75
CA PRO A 24 -6.79 -12.28 -5.03
C PRO A 24 -5.42 -12.23 -5.71
N GLU A 25 -5.03 -11.06 -6.23
CA GLU A 25 -3.73 -10.81 -6.85
C GLU A 25 -2.59 -10.66 -5.83
N VAL A 26 -2.92 -10.44 -4.54
CA VAL A 26 -1.89 -10.34 -3.49
C VAL A 26 -1.38 -11.74 -3.15
N ASP A 27 -0.08 -11.93 -3.31
CA ASP A 27 0.62 -13.09 -2.75
C ASP A 27 0.67 -12.95 -1.22
N LEU A 28 0.06 -13.92 -0.53
CA LEU A 28 0.02 -14.04 0.94
C LEU A 28 0.51 -15.44 1.37
N SER A 29 1.47 -15.99 0.65
CA SER A 29 2.13 -17.25 1.02
C SER A 29 2.78 -17.18 2.41
N ASP A 30 3.22 -16.00 2.84
CA ASP A 30 3.55 -15.66 4.23
C ASP A 30 2.38 -14.88 4.87
N PRO A 31 1.80 -15.35 5.99
CA PRO A 31 0.66 -14.69 6.60
C PRO A 31 0.97 -13.30 7.19
N ALA A 32 2.24 -13.01 7.50
CA ALA A 32 2.67 -11.70 8.03
C ALA A 32 3.12 -10.73 6.92
N TRP A 33 3.21 -11.20 5.68
CA TRP A 33 3.81 -10.46 4.58
C TRP A 33 3.10 -10.70 3.25
N GLY A 34 2.69 -9.60 2.60
CA GLY A 34 2.05 -9.64 1.29
C GLY A 34 2.88 -9.01 0.19
N GLY A 35 2.66 -9.45 -1.04
CA GLY A 35 3.26 -8.87 -2.24
C GLY A 35 2.24 -8.63 -3.34
N LEU A 36 2.33 -7.49 -4.01
CA LEU A 36 1.63 -7.22 -5.26
C LEU A 36 2.60 -6.58 -6.25
N SER A 37 2.58 -7.03 -7.49
CA SER A 37 3.48 -6.51 -8.53
C SER A 37 2.71 -6.13 -9.78
N GLY A 38 3.10 -5.01 -10.38
CA GLY A 38 2.70 -4.61 -11.72
C GLY A 38 3.90 -4.55 -12.66
N PRO A 39 3.72 -4.04 -13.89
CA PRO A 39 4.78 -4.00 -14.89
C PRO A 39 5.99 -3.14 -14.49
N THR A 40 5.75 -2.01 -13.84
CA THR A 40 6.78 -1.01 -13.48
C THR A 40 6.84 -0.72 -11.98
N TRP A 41 6.03 -1.41 -11.17
CA TRP A 41 5.88 -1.13 -9.75
C TRP A 41 5.73 -2.41 -8.93
N SER A 42 6.03 -2.30 -7.65
CA SER A 42 5.75 -3.35 -6.67
C SER A 42 5.29 -2.73 -5.35
N ILE A 43 4.43 -3.45 -4.66
CA ILE A 43 3.89 -3.11 -3.35
C ILE A 43 4.17 -4.30 -2.45
N GLU A 44 4.81 -4.01 -1.33
CA GLU A 44 5.07 -4.96 -0.26
C GLU A 44 4.20 -4.55 0.94
N LEU A 45 3.45 -5.51 1.47
CA LEU A 45 2.52 -5.33 2.57
C LEU A 45 3.14 -5.96 3.82
N ASN A 46 3.55 -5.14 4.77
CA ASN A 46 3.91 -5.59 6.10
C ASN A 46 2.64 -5.59 6.96
N ILE A 47 2.07 -6.79 7.13
CA ILE A 47 0.80 -7.01 7.83
C ILE A 47 1.10 -7.21 9.32
N GLY A 48 2.11 -8.01 9.64
CA GLY A 48 2.41 -8.45 11.00
C GLY A 48 1.78 -9.81 11.33
N SER A 49 2.20 -10.42 12.44
CA SER A 49 1.77 -11.77 12.84
C SER A 49 0.52 -11.80 13.72
N GLU A 50 -0.02 -10.64 14.07
CA GLU A 50 -1.28 -10.55 14.82
C GLU A 50 -2.47 -10.80 13.88
N ASP A 51 -3.52 -11.45 14.36
CA ASP A 51 -4.79 -11.55 13.65
C ASP A 51 -5.91 -11.33 14.66
N PRO A 52 -6.53 -10.14 14.69
CA PRO A 52 -6.36 -9.07 13.71
C PRO A 52 -5.16 -8.14 13.84
N VAL A 53 -4.89 -7.41 12.76
CA VAL A 53 -4.00 -6.23 12.78
C VAL A 53 -4.77 -4.91 12.73
N ASP A 54 -4.21 -3.90 13.41
CA ASP A 54 -4.74 -2.53 13.46
C ASP A 54 -4.29 -1.65 12.29
N SER A 55 -3.13 -1.97 11.71
CA SER A 55 -2.54 -1.24 10.59
C SER A 55 -1.71 -2.15 9.71
N VAL A 56 -1.67 -1.86 8.41
CA VAL A 56 -0.76 -2.50 7.45
C VAL A 56 0.17 -1.43 6.90
N MET A 57 1.47 -1.69 6.91
CA MET A 57 2.47 -0.80 6.30
C MET A 57 2.73 -1.23 4.87
N LEU A 58 2.76 -0.27 3.95
CA LEU A 58 3.00 -0.47 2.53
C LEU A 58 4.35 0.13 2.14
N HIS A 59 5.20 -0.70 1.53
CA HIS A 59 6.39 -0.25 0.82
C HIS A 59 6.13 -0.27 -0.67
N ILE A 60 5.93 0.91 -1.26
CA ILE A 60 5.58 1.08 -2.67
C ILE A 60 6.84 1.50 -3.43
N ARG A 61 7.17 0.79 -4.50
CA ARG A 61 8.38 0.99 -5.32
C ARG A 61 8.04 1.01 -6.80
N GLY A 62 8.96 1.52 -7.60
CA GLY A 62 8.82 1.61 -9.06
C GLY A 62 8.14 2.89 -9.53
N SER A 63 7.58 2.86 -10.73
CA SER A 63 7.10 4.04 -11.46
C SER A 63 5.71 3.80 -12.04
N GLY A 64 5.07 4.87 -12.51
CA GLY A 64 3.71 4.82 -13.08
C GLY A 64 2.63 5.03 -12.04
N ASP A 65 1.56 5.73 -12.41
CA ASP A 65 0.48 6.11 -11.49
C ASP A 65 -0.54 5.00 -11.28
N ASP A 66 -0.50 3.96 -12.11
CA ASP A 66 -1.38 2.80 -12.04
C ASP A 66 -1.21 2.02 -10.73
N VAL A 67 -0.06 2.14 -10.05
CA VAL A 67 0.18 1.61 -8.69
C VAL A 67 -0.80 2.14 -7.64
N LEU A 68 -1.34 3.34 -7.81
CA LEU A 68 -2.28 3.93 -6.85
C LEU A 68 -3.64 3.24 -6.89
N THR A 69 -3.99 2.62 -8.03
CA THR A 69 -5.25 1.88 -8.18
C THR A 69 -5.35 0.69 -7.23
N PRO A 70 -4.39 -0.27 -7.21
CA PRO A 70 -4.43 -1.37 -6.25
C PRO A 70 -4.24 -0.90 -4.79
N VAL A 71 -3.46 0.16 -4.53
CA VAL A 71 -3.36 0.75 -3.18
C VAL A 71 -4.72 1.19 -2.66
N LEU A 72 -5.48 1.94 -3.46
CA LEU A 72 -6.82 2.40 -3.09
C LEU A 72 -7.83 1.25 -3.02
N ARG A 73 -7.71 0.24 -3.89
CA ARG A 73 -8.53 -0.99 -3.83
C ARG A 73 -8.27 -1.77 -2.54
N LEU A 74 -7.01 -1.93 -2.13
CA LEU A 74 -6.63 -2.55 -0.85
C LEU A 74 -7.22 -1.77 0.33
N ALA A 75 -7.13 -0.45 0.29
CA ALA A 75 -7.68 0.39 1.34
C ALA A 75 -9.21 0.25 1.46
N ASP A 76 -9.94 0.24 0.33
CA ASP A 76 -11.39 0.04 0.33
C ASP A 76 -11.78 -1.36 0.84
N ALA A 77 -11.07 -2.39 0.37
CA ALA A 77 -11.22 -3.77 0.84
C ALA A 77 -11.08 -3.90 2.36
N LEU A 78 -10.08 -3.23 2.92
CA LEU A 78 -9.77 -3.23 4.35
C LEU A 78 -10.59 -2.21 5.15
N ARG A 79 -11.39 -1.37 4.49
CA ARG A 79 -12.08 -0.22 5.11
C ARG A 79 -11.11 0.73 5.85
N CYS A 80 -9.91 0.88 5.29
CA CYS A 80 -8.83 1.73 5.80
C CYS A 80 -8.74 3.04 5.01
N LYS A 81 -8.04 4.01 5.60
CA LYS A 81 -7.48 5.15 4.87
C LYS A 81 -6.00 4.91 4.63
N VAL A 82 -5.49 5.40 3.51
CA VAL A 82 -4.07 5.38 3.18
C VAL A 82 -3.44 6.72 3.57
N LEU A 83 -2.45 6.68 4.43
CA LEU A 83 -1.64 7.82 4.85
C LEU A 83 -0.27 7.72 4.18
N ASP A 84 0.15 8.76 3.45
CA ASP A 84 1.54 8.91 3.03
C ASP A 84 2.37 9.30 4.25
N CYS A 85 3.30 8.44 4.65
CA CYS A 85 4.12 8.67 5.84
C CYS A 85 5.21 9.73 5.60
N THR A 86 5.41 10.18 4.36
CA THR A 86 6.40 11.18 3.98
C THR A 86 5.83 12.59 4.13
N GLU A 87 4.69 12.84 3.48
CA GLU A 87 4.02 14.15 3.49
C GLU A 87 3.04 14.29 4.67
N GLY A 88 2.60 13.18 5.27
CA GLY A 88 1.59 13.16 6.34
C GLY A 88 0.16 13.33 5.84
N ASP A 89 -0.05 13.30 4.51
CA ASP A 89 -1.35 13.49 3.87
C ASP A 89 -2.03 12.17 3.50
N LEU A 90 -3.35 12.22 3.33
CA LEU A 90 -4.12 11.07 2.87
C LEU A 90 -3.99 10.90 1.35
N ILE A 91 -3.67 9.69 0.92
CA ILE A 91 -3.75 9.32 -0.50
C ILE A 91 -5.23 9.10 -0.85
N THR A 92 -5.74 9.89 -1.78
CA THR A 92 -7.14 9.84 -2.23
C THR A 92 -7.23 9.63 -3.74
N PRO A 93 -8.36 9.12 -4.26
CA PRO A 93 -8.52 8.90 -5.69
C PRO A 93 -8.20 10.15 -6.52
N GLY A 94 -7.36 9.98 -7.54
CA GLY A 94 -6.94 11.06 -8.43
C GLY A 94 -5.83 11.98 -7.88
N GLN A 95 -5.34 11.75 -6.66
CA GLN A 95 -4.17 12.47 -6.14
C GLN A 95 -2.89 11.68 -6.40
N THR A 96 -2.00 12.25 -7.21
CA THR A 96 -0.71 11.64 -7.60
C THR A 96 0.51 12.41 -7.08
N SER A 97 0.31 13.57 -6.47
CA SER A 97 1.38 14.51 -6.12
C SER A 97 2.45 13.90 -5.19
N GLY A 98 2.05 13.24 -4.10
CA GLY A 98 2.98 12.58 -3.19
C GLY A 98 3.77 11.45 -3.86
N TRP A 99 3.11 10.68 -4.73
CA TRP A 99 3.77 9.62 -5.51
C TRP A 99 4.78 10.18 -6.52
N HIS A 100 4.43 11.26 -7.22
CA HIS A 100 5.33 11.96 -8.13
C HIS A 100 6.50 12.59 -7.38
N ALA A 101 6.26 13.21 -6.23
CA ALA A 101 7.31 13.80 -5.39
C ALA A 101 8.30 12.72 -4.93
N PHE A 102 7.80 11.56 -4.48
CA PHE A 102 8.64 10.41 -4.15
C PHE A 102 9.49 9.95 -5.35
N GLN A 103 8.90 9.78 -6.54
CA GLN A 103 9.62 9.37 -7.74
C GLN A 103 10.70 10.38 -8.13
N GLN A 104 10.39 11.68 -8.11
CA GLN A 104 11.37 12.75 -8.40
C GLN A 104 12.53 12.75 -7.41
N PHE A 105 12.24 12.61 -6.11
CA PHE A 105 13.26 12.51 -5.09
C PHE A 105 14.14 11.27 -5.28
N ARG A 106 13.53 10.10 -5.49
CA ARG A 106 14.24 8.86 -5.78
C ARG A 106 15.16 9.03 -6.99
N ASP A 107 14.64 9.50 -8.11
CA ASP A 107 15.38 9.59 -9.37
C ASP A 107 16.56 10.57 -9.26
N ARG A 108 16.44 11.59 -8.41
CA ARG A 108 17.55 12.50 -8.08
C ARG A 108 18.65 11.83 -7.27
N VAL A 109 18.31 10.94 -6.32
CA VAL A 109 19.28 10.35 -5.37
C VAL A 109 19.96 9.11 -5.95
N ILE A 110 19.20 8.23 -6.60
CA ILE A 110 19.69 6.93 -7.07
C ILE A 110 19.72 6.79 -8.61
N GLY A 111 19.35 7.84 -9.34
CA GLY A 111 19.18 7.80 -10.80
C GLY A 111 17.79 7.32 -11.22
N ALA A 112 17.41 7.60 -12.47
CA ALA A 112 16.10 7.23 -13.00
C ALA A 112 15.91 5.70 -12.97
N SER A 113 14.85 5.23 -12.32
CA SER A 113 14.43 3.83 -12.40
C SER A 113 13.85 3.58 -13.80
N GLN A 114 14.49 2.68 -14.57
CA GLN A 114 14.02 2.27 -15.90
C GLN A 114 12.71 1.49 -15.83
#